data_AF-A0A3M5WUL0-F1
#
_entry.id   AF-A0A3M5WUL0-F1
#
_cell.length_a   1.000
_cell.length_b   1.000
_cell.length_c   1.000
_cell.angle_alpha   90.00
_cell.angle_beta   90.00
_cell.angle_gamma   90.00
#
_symmetry.space_group_name_H-M   'P 1'
#
loop_
_entity.id
_entity.type
_entity.pdbx_description
1 polymer ?
#
loop_
_entity_poly.entity_id
_entity_poly.type
_entity_poly.pdbx_seq_one_letter_code
_entity_poly.pdbx_strand_id
1 'polypeptide(L)'
;MPEEQKPKAAQWPEGETMTAHCPNCETPATVDIVNVKAWEMTWRPVDCDTCFAEFELSADGKTALMLRPAEQTTARGRELLSTIFVFDPNEDTP
;
A
#
# COMPACT_ATOMS: atom_id res chain seq x y z
N MET A 1 19.74 -20.01 -19.84
CA MET A 1 18.60 -19.27 -19.24
C MET A 1 18.89 -19.17 -17.76
N PRO A 2 18.94 -17.97 -17.15
CA PRO A 2 19.18 -17.86 -15.72
C PRO A 2 17.97 -18.46 -14.99
N GLU A 3 18.22 -19.36 -14.04
CA GLU A 3 17.17 -19.89 -13.16
C GLU A 3 16.54 -18.71 -12.40
N GLU A 4 15.25 -18.47 -12.63
CA GLU A 4 14.45 -17.65 -11.73
C GLU A 4 14.53 -18.29 -10.34
N GLN A 5 15.34 -17.69 -9.47
CA GLN A 5 15.43 -18.05 -8.07
C GLN A 5 14.05 -17.85 -7.48
N LYS A 6 13.30 -18.95 -7.34
CA LYS A 6 12.05 -18.98 -6.59
C LYS A 6 12.33 -18.32 -5.24
N PRO A 7 11.69 -17.18 -4.92
CA PRO A 7 11.93 -16.52 -3.65
C PRO A 7 11.64 -17.52 -2.54
N LYS A 8 12.63 -17.76 -1.67
CA LYS A 8 12.43 -18.53 -0.45
C LYS A 8 11.26 -17.88 0.30
N ALA A 9 10.23 -18.65 0.61
CA ALA A 9 9.06 -18.16 1.35
C ALA A 9 9.53 -17.35 2.57
N ALA A 10 9.02 -16.13 2.71
CA ALA A 10 9.44 -15.23 3.78
C ALA A 10 8.95 -15.77 5.12
N GLN A 11 9.87 -15.90 6.09
CA GLN A 11 9.54 -16.38 7.42
C GLN A 11 9.15 -15.19 8.31
N TRP A 12 7.86 -14.84 8.28
CA TRP A 12 7.29 -13.78 9.10
C TRP A 12 7.44 -14.06 10.60
N PRO A 13 7.66 -13.04 11.44
CA PRO A 13 7.83 -13.21 12.89
C PRO A 13 6.59 -13.79 13.55
N GLU A 14 6.74 -14.44 14.70
CA GLU A 14 5.61 -14.96 15.49
C GLU A 14 4.63 -13.85 15.93
N GLY A 15 3.35 -14.21 16.12
CA GLY A 15 2.27 -13.28 16.49
C GLY A 15 1.36 -12.85 15.32
N GLU A 16 0.34 -12.06 15.61
CA GLU A 16 -0.66 -11.66 14.61
C GLU A 16 -0.30 -10.36 13.88
N THR A 17 0.56 -9.55 14.51
CA THR A 17 0.92 -8.20 14.05
C THR A 17 2.43 -7.97 14.08
N MET A 18 2.91 -7.04 13.26
CA MET A 18 4.28 -6.53 13.26
C MET A 18 4.27 -5.00 13.20
N THR A 19 5.23 -4.34 13.85
CA THR A 19 5.40 -2.88 13.71
C THR A 19 6.29 -2.58 12.51
N ALA A 20 5.84 -1.66 11.66
CA ALA A 20 6.61 -1.10 10.55
C ALA A 20 6.68 0.42 10.65
N HIS A 21 7.73 1.03 10.10
CA HIS A 21 7.83 2.49 10.01
C HIS A 21 7.57 2.91 8.57
N CYS A 22 6.70 3.90 8.36
CA CYS A 22 6.45 4.40 7.02
C CYS A 22 7.76 4.95 6.42
N PRO A 23 8.19 4.50 5.23
CA PRO A 23 9.42 4.97 4.61
C PRO A 23 9.35 6.43 4.13
N ASN A 24 8.16 7.05 4.13
CA ASN A 24 7.95 8.43 3.73
C ASN A 24 7.93 9.42 4.93
N CYS A 25 7.29 9.06 6.04
CA CYS A 25 7.09 9.97 7.17
C CYS A 25 7.54 9.42 8.53
N GLU A 26 8.15 8.24 8.55
CA GLU A 26 8.68 7.54 9.73
C GLU A 26 7.64 7.18 10.81
N THR A 27 6.36 7.49 10.59
CA THR A 27 5.32 7.14 11.57
C THR A 27 5.22 5.61 11.71
N PRO A 28 5.22 5.08 12.95
CA PRO A 28 5.04 3.66 13.18
C PRO A 28 3.58 3.24 12.91
N ALA A 29 3.42 2.08 12.28
CA ALA A 29 2.14 1.45 12.02
C ALA A 29 2.16 0.00 12.52
N THR A 30 1.07 -0.43 13.17
CA THR A 30 0.85 -1.83 13.52
C THR A 30 0.19 -2.52 12.32
N VAL A 31 0.86 -3.53 11.77
CA VAL A 31 0.47 -4.20 10.54
C VAL A 31 0.09 -5.64 10.84
N ASP A 32 -1.11 -6.06 10.46
CA ASP A 32 -1.53 -7.45 10.54
C ASP A 32 -0.73 -8.32 9.55
N ILE A 33 -0.14 -9.39 10.06
CA ILE A 33 0.70 -10.32 9.31
C ILE A 33 0.06 -11.72 9.17
N VAL A 34 -1.15 -11.92 9.68
CA VAL A 34 -1.86 -13.21 9.62
C VAL A 34 -2.07 -13.72 8.19
N ASN A 35 -2.45 -12.83 7.27
CA ASN A 35 -2.73 -13.21 5.88
C ASN A 35 -1.46 -13.54 5.09
N VAL A 36 -0.40 -12.76 5.28
CA VAL A 36 0.89 -13.00 4.59
C VAL A 36 1.56 -14.27 5.08
N LYS A 37 1.33 -14.68 6.34
CA LYS A 37 1.70 -16.00 6.85
C LYS A 37 0.90 -17.11 6.20
N ALA A 38 -0.43 -16.98 6.21
CA ALA A 38 -1.32 -18.01 5.70
C ALA A 38 -1.09 -18.29 4.21
N TRP A 39 -0.68 -17.26 3.46
CA TRP A 39 -0.53 -17.33 2.00
C TRP A 39 0.94 -17.32 1.56
N GLU A 40 1.88 -17.49 2.49
CA GLU A 40 3.34 -17.57 2.24
C GLU A 40 3.88 -16.40 1.41
N MET A 41 3.34 -15.19 1.60
CA MET A 41 3.72 -14.01 0.82
C MET A 41 5.04 -13.41 1.30
N THR A 42 5.84 -12.87 0.38
CA THR A 42 7.11 -12.20 0.72
C THR A 42 6.92 -10.78 1.22
N TRP A 43 5.89 -10.09 0.72
CA TRP A 43 5.61 -8.68 0.97
C TRP A 43 4.17 -8.47 1.44
N ARG A 44 3.99 -7.50 2.32
CA ARG A 44 2.71 -7.02 2.83
C ARG A 44 2.54 -5.56 2.39
N PRO A 45 1.59 -5.23 1.50
CA PRO A 45 1.24 -3.85 1.21
C PRO A 45 0.70 -3.17 2.46
N VAL A 46 0.97 -1.89 2.68
CA VAL A 46 0.55 -1.11 3.85
C VAL A 46 0.26 0.31 3.41
N ASP A 47 -0.88 0.84 3.85
CA ASP A 47 -1.23 2.24 3.69
C ASP A 47 -0.90 2.99 4.98
N CYS A 48 -0.16 4.07 4.90
CA CYS A 48 0.15 4.90 6.06
C CYS A 48 -1.01 5.85 6.35
N ASP A 49 -1.66 5.71 7.51
CA ASP A 49 -2.77 6.57 7.90
C ASP A 49 -2.40 8.05 8.12
N THR A 50 -1.12 8.33 8.40
CA THR A 50 -0.66 9.70 8.68
C THR A 50 -0.39 10.50 7.41
N CYS A 51 0.32 9.89 6.47
CA CYS A 51 0.75 10.59 5.27
C CYS A 51 0.06 10.08 4.01
N PHE A 52 -0.70 9.00 4.03
CA PHE A 52 -1.35 8.38 2.86
C PHE A 52 -0.37 7.86 1.79
N ALA A 53 0.86 7.53 2.20
CA ALA A 53 1.79 6.80 1.35
C ALA A 53 1.47 5.30 1.37
N GLU A 54 1.59 4.65 0.22
CA GLU A 54 1.52 3.20 0.07
C GLU A 54 2.95 2.65 0.08
N PHE A 55 3.19 1.61 0.87
CA PHE A 55 4.49 0.96 0.95
C PHE A 55 4.34 -0.55 1.17
N GLU A 56 5.38 -1.32 0.90
CA GLU A 56 5.42 -2.74 1.20
C GLU A 56 6.33 -3.02 2.40
N LEU A 57 5.92 -3.94 3.27
CA LEU A 57 6.68 -4.47 4.39
C LEU A 57 7.13 -5.90 4.07
N SER A 58 8.37 -6.25 4.37
CA SER A 58 8.87 -7.63 4.34
C SER A 58 9.01 -8.22 5.74
N ALA A 59 9.11 -9.55 5.82
CA ALA A 59 9.29 -10.29 7.07
C ALA A 59 10.54 -9.90 7.88
N ASP A 60 11.58 -9.38 7.24
CA ASP A 60 12.80 -8.87 7.91
C ASP A 60 12.64 -7.43 8.43
N GLY A 61 11.45 -6.84 8.31
CA GLY A 61 11.11 -5.51 8.78
C GLY A 61 11.52 -4.37 7.85
N LYS A 62 12.03 -4.68 6.65
CA LYS A 62 12.31 -3.63 5.65
C LYS A 62 11.01 -3.13 5.05
N THR A 63 11.03 -1.85 4.68
CA THR A 63 9.92 -1.18 4.02
C THR A 63 10.35 -0.60 2.69
N ALA A 64 9.54 -0.77 1.65
CA ALA A 64 9.76 -0.22 0.32
C ALA A 64 8.61 0.73 -0.04
N LEU A 65 8.91 2.00 -0.29
CA LEU A 65 7.92 2.99 -0.70
C LEU A 65 7.42 2.69 -2.13
N MET A 66 6.11 2.54 -2.29
CA MET A 66 5.48 2.27 -3.59
C MET A 66 4.89 3.55 -4.18
N LEU A 67 4.10 4.26 -3.37
CA LEU A 67 3.46 5.49 -3.78
C LEU A 67 3.56 6.50 -2.64
N ARG A 68 4.03 7.71 -2.96
CA ARG A 68 3.92 8.86 -2.06
C ARG A 68 2.77 9.75 -2.52
N PRO A 69 2.08 10.43 -1.60
CA PRO A 69 1.11 11.45 -1.96
C PRO A 69 1.76 12.53 -2.82
N ALA A 70 0.95 13.13 -3.69
CA ALA A 70 1.40 14.28 -4.45
C ALA A 70 1.71 15.46 -3.50
N GLU A 71 2.92 16.00 -3.58
CA GLU A 71 3.35 17.16 -2.78
C GLU A 71 2.48 18.40 -3.06
N GLN A 72 1.91 18.49 -4.27
CA GLN A 72 1.06 19.60 -4.69
C GLN A 72 -0.14 19.10 -5.49
N THR A 73 -1.28 19.72 -5.26
CA THR A 73 -2.48 19.51 -6.06
C THR A 73 -2.41 20.33 -7.35
N THR A 74 -2.67 19.68 -8.48
CA THR A 74 -2.76 20.39 -9.77
C THR A 74 -4.06 21.18 -9.85
N ALA A 75 -4.10 22.23 -10.68
CA ALA A 75 -5.33 23.01 -10.91
C ALA A 75 -6.48 22.11 -11.39
N ARG A 76 -6.18 21.23 -12.37
CA ARG A 76 -7.12 20.20 -12.85
C ARG A 76 -7.58 19.24 -11.75
N GLY A 77 -6.66 18.79 -10.89
CA GLY A 77 -7.00 17.90 -9.77
C GLY A 77 -7.98 18.55 -8.79
N ARG A 78 -7.78 19.84 -8.49
CA ARG A 78 -8.71 20.62 -7.64
C ARG A 78 -10.08 20.80 -8.29
N GLU A 79 -10.11 21.09 -9.59
CA GLU A 79 -11.35 21.21 -10.35
C GLU A 79 -12.15 19.90 -10.36
N LEU A 80 -11.49 18.76 -10.58
CA LEU A 80 -12.11 17.44 -10.53
C LEU A 80 -12.69 17.12 -9.14
N LEU A 81 -11.97 17.43 -8.06
CA LEU A 81 -12.46 17.22 -6.69
C LEU A 81 -13.69 18.09 -6.36
N SER A 82 -13.85 19.24 -7.01
CA SER A 82 -15.02 20.11 -6.87
C SER A 82 -16.18 19.77 -7.81
N THR A 83 -16.00 18.82 -8.73
CA THR A 83 -17.03 18.44 -9.70
C THR A 83 -17.94 17.39 -9.08
N ILE A 84 -19.23 17.72 -8.94
CA ILE A 84 -20.25 16.76 -8.49
C ILE A 84 -20.59 15.86 -9.68
N PHE A 85 -20.21 14.58 -9.60
CA PHE A 85 -20.67 13.56 -10.53
C PHE A 85 -22.02 13.01 -10.05
N VAL A 86 -23.07 13.25 -10.84
CA VAL A 86 -24.38 12.63 -10.63
C VAL A 86 -24.46 11.43 -11.57
N PHE A 87 -24.63 10.24 -10.99
CA PHE A 87 -24.94 9.06 -11.78
C PHE A 87 -26.43 9.07 -12.14
N ASP A 88 -26.76 9.24 -13.41
CA ASP A 88 -28.11 9.04 -13.94
C ASP A 88 -28.19 7.67 -14.61
N PRO A 89 -28.87 6.68 -14.01
CA PRO A 89 -29.01 5.35 -14.60
C PRO A 89 -29.89 5.32 -15.86
N ASN A 90 -30.55 6.42 -16.24
CA ASN A 90 -31.41 6.50 -17.42
C ASN A 90 -30.83 7.41 -18.52
N GLU A 91 -29.65 7.99 -18.33
CA GLU A 91 -28.93 8.64 -19.42
C GLU A 91 -28.42 7.54 -20.37
N ASP A 92 -29.06 7.42 -21.53
CA ASP A 92 -28.46 6.76 -22.69
C ASP A 92 -27.23 7.59 -23.12
N THR A 93 -26.03 7.17 -22.69
CA THR A 93 -24.79 7.76 -23.19
C THR A 93 -24.57 7.39 -24.67
N PRO A 94 -24.21 8.35 -25.55
CA PRO A 94 -23.88 8.08 -26.95
C PRO A 94 -22.65 7.18 -27.15
#